data_AF-A0A8T5LRE4-F1
#
_entry.id   AF-A0A8T5LRE4-F1
#
_cell.length_a   1.000
_cell.length_b   1.000
_cell.length_c   1.000
_cell.angle_alpha   90.00
_cell.angle_beta   90.00
_cell.angle_gamma   90.00
#
_symmetry.space_group_name_H-M   'P 1'
#
loop_
_entity.id
_entity.type
_entity.pdbx_description
1 polymer ?
#
loop_
_entity_poly.entity_id
_entity_poly.type
_entity_poly.pdbx_seq_one_letter_code
_entity_poly.pdbx_strand_id
1 'polypeptide(L)'
;GDHWVKTVDGKEYNGEVWPGMCAFPDFTRPATRTWWGSLYKDFMTFGIDGVWNDMNEPAVFKTDSKTMPLDNIHSGGDGLPKGSHAQYHNVYGMLMVQATREGIQAANPDKRPFVLTRANFIGGHRYAATWTGDNISDWNNLEDSVSMALNLGLSGQPFSGPDIGGYIKNGNEKLFARWMGVGALLPFARGHTGKGNISKEPWVFSENIEQSCRIALERRYRLLPYLYTLFYEASVSGMPVMRPVFFTDPADPKLRSEDSAFLLGSDLLVVPQLKEDSSETIIEPSGIWRTVSLVGEDPAEDINQPELKIRGGSIIPLGRVIQNTTEESLQPLTLLVCLDENGLAEGTLYEDAGEGYGYRNDQYLLTKYAARRDGERVIVEILSQQGQMPRPKRQTIVELITADDVIRTQGDETKQIVIKENLKIKIAM
;
A
#
# COMPACT_ATOMS: atom_id res chain seq x y z
N GLY A 1 21.99 27.44 -14.86
CA GLY A 1 21.74 28.81 -14.35
C GLY A 1 20.32 29.20 -14.70
N ASP A 2 19.73 30.13 -13.93
CA ASP A 2 18.32 30.59 -14.09
C ASP A 2 17.28 29.48 -13.81
N HIS A 3 17.41 28.80 -12.66
CA HIS A 3 16.55 27.66 -12.31
C HIS A 3 15.31 28.03 -11.49
N TRP A 4 15.15 29.30 -11.12
CA TRP A 4 14.22 29.70 -10.06
C TRP A 4 12.95 30.34 -10.61
N VAL A 5 11.85 30.16 -9.88
CA VAL A 5 10.61 30.92 -10.08
C VAL A 5 10.90 32.41 -9.85
N LYS A 6 10.24 33.27 -10.65
CA LYS A 6 10.46 34.72 -10.59
C LYS A 6 9.26 35.46 -10.02
N THR A 7 9.48 36.63 -9.44
CA THR A 7 8.41 37.59 -9.14
C THR A 7 7.90 38.23 -10.42
N VAL A 8 6.80 38.99 -10.34
CA VAL A 8 6.25 39.78 -11.46
C VAL A 8 7.26 40.75 -12.07
N ASP A 9 8.18 41.28 -11.25
CA ASP A 9 9.26 42.19 -11.68
C ASP A 9 10.46 41.45 -12.30
N GLY A 10 10.38 40.13 -12.45
CA GLY A 10 11.43 39.29 -13.05
C GLY A 10 12.60 38.98 -12.14
N LYS A 11 12.53 39.29 -10.84
CA LYS A 11 13.54 38.92 -9.84
C LYS A 11 13.32 37.49 -9.34
N GLU A 12 14.33 36.85 -8.79
CA GLU A 12 14.18 35.56 -8.12
C GLU A 12 13.18 35.66 -6.95
N TYR A 13 12.21 34.75 -6.90
CA TYR A 13 11.30 34.65 -5.77
C TYR A 13 11.96 33.89 -4.62
N ASN A 14 11.98 34.52 -3.44
CA ASN A 14 12.43 33.92 -2.20
C ASN A 14 11.29 33.92 -1.17
N GLY A 15 11.05 32.77 -0.54
CA GLY A 15 10.01 32.59 0.48
C GLY A 15 10.55 31.90 1.73
N GLU A 16 9.96 32.17 2.88
CA GLU A 16 10.40 31.59 4.15
C GLU A 16 9.82 30.20 4.39
N VAL A 17 10.72 29.23 4.61
CA VAL A 17 10.44 27.81 4.91
C VAL A 17 11.35 27.34 6.05
N TRP A 18 11.48 26.03 6.26
CA TRP A 18 12.29 25.45 7.35
C TRP A 18 13.72 26.01 7.50
N PRO A 19 14.55 26.09 6.43
CA PRO A 19 15.89 26.68 6.51
C PRO A 19 15.91 28.23 6.49
N GLY A 20 14.76 28.90 6.53
CA GLY A 20 14.64 30.36 6.36
C GLY A 20 14.28 30.73 4.93
N MET A 21 14.84 31.81 4.40
CA MET A 21 14.56 32.29 3.05
C MET A 21 15.17 31.37 1.99
N CYS A 22 14.35 30.84 1.09
CA CYS A 22 14.79 29.95 0.00
C CYS A 22 14.20 30.35 -1.35
N ALA A 23 14.98 30.09 -2.39
CA ALA A 23 14.53 30.10 -3.77
C ALA A 23 13.78 28.80 -4.11
N PHE A 24 12.84 28.89 -5.06
CA PHE A 24 11.99 27.77 -5.48
C PHE A 24 12.33 27.37 -6.92
N PRO A 25 12.74 26.11 -7.19
CA PRO A 25 13.00 25.67 -8.56
C PRO A 25 11.77 25.77 -9.46
N ASP A 26 11.95 26.32 -10.65
CA ASP A 26 10.94 26.35 -11.70
C ASP A 26 10.92 25.02 -12.47
N PHE A 27 10.18 24.05 -11.96
CA PHE A 27 10.07 22.72 -12.55
C PHE A 27 9.31 22.69 -13.90
N THR A 28 8.73 23.80 -14.36
CA THR A 28 8.19 23.90 -15.73
C THR A 28 9.30 23.82 -16.78
N ARG A 29 10.54 24.18 -16.39
CA ARG A 29 11.71 24.18 -17.27
C ARG A 29 12.41 22.82 -17.29
N PRO A 30 12.65 22.21 -18.46
CA PRO A 30 13.43 20.98 -18.58
C PRO A 30 14.83 21.09 -17.97
N ALA A 31 15.51 22.21 -18.22
CA ALA A 31 16.85 22.44 -17.66
C ALA A 31 16.88 22.43 -16.13
N THR A 32 15.80 22.87 -15.47
CA THR A 32 15.66 22.78 -14.01
C THR A 32 15.40 21.35 -13.56
N ARG A 33 14.55 20.60 -14.26
CA ARG A 33 14.32 19.17 -13.95
C ARG A 33 15.60 18.34 -14.11
N THR A 34 16.37 18.55 -15.17
CA THR A 34 17.67 17.89 -15.37
C THR A 34 18.69 18.26 -14.29
N TRP A 35 18.79 19.55 -13.96
CA TRP A 35 19.65 20.00 -12.88
C TRP A 35 19.27 19.38 -11.54
N TRP A 36 17.98 19.42 -11.18
CA TRP A 36 17.45 18.80 -9.96
C TRP A 36 17.76 17.30 -9.91
N GLY A 37 17.46 16.57 -10.98
CA GLY A 37 17.73 15.13 -11.08
C GLY A 37 19.21 14.78 -10.91
N SER A 38 20.12 15.64 -11.39
CA SER A 38 21.57 15.41 -11.25
C SER A 38 22.08 15.46 -9.81
N LEU A 39 21.34 16.11 -8.90
CA LEU A 39 21.73 16.24 -7.49
C LEU A 39 21.63 14.90 -6.74
N TYR A 40 20.86 13.93 -7.24
CA TYR A 40 20.68 12.64 -6.57
C TYR A 40 21.86 11.70 -6.74
N LYS A 41 22.72 11.90 -7.75
CA LYS A 41 23.81 10.97 -8.09
C LYS A 41 24.66 10.61 -6.87
N ASP A 42 25.16 11.60 -6.15
CA ASP A 42 26.06 11.36 -5.02
C ASP A 42 25.33 10.67 -3.86
N PHE A 43 24.08 11.07 -3.56
CA PHE A 43 23.25 10.42 -2.55
C PHE A 43 23.01 8.93 -2.84
N MET A 44 22.74 8.61 -4.10
CA MET A 44 22.54 7.22 -4.53
C MET A 44 23.82 6.39 -4.38
N THR A 45 25.00 6.98 -4.60
CA THR A 45 26.28 6.28 -4.38
C THR A 45 26.57 5.98 -2.91
N PHE A 46 25.94 6.71 -1.97
CA PHE A 46 26.03 6.43 -0.54
C PHE A 46 25.04 5.37 -0.04
N GLY A 47 24.27 4.74 -0.94
CA GLY A 47 23.33 3.68 -0.58
C GLY A 47 21.97 4.18 -0.11
N ILE A 48 21.58 5.41 -0.45
CA ILE A 48 20.19 5.87 -0.26
C ILE A 48 19.31 5.19 -1.32
N ASP A 49 18.31 4.41 -0.88
CA ASP A 49 17.44 3.63 -1.78
C ASP A 49 16.12 4.35 -2.14
N GLY A 50 15.69 5.34 -1.36
CA GLY A 50 14.42 6.05 -1.57
C GLY A 50 14.47 7.52 -1.17
N VAL A 51 13.61 8.33 -1.79
CA VAL A 51 13.56 9.79 -1.58
C VAL A 51 12.16 10.24 -1.24
N TRP A 52 12.07 11.15 -0.27
CA TRP A 52 10.83 11.76 0.17
C TRP A 52 10.84 13.26 -0.17
N ASN A 53 9.89 13.71 -1.00
CA ASN A 53 9.67 15.12 -1.32
C ASN A 53 8.51 15.65 -0.47
N ASP A 54 8.84 16.48 0.51
CA ASP A 54 7.91 17.10 1.43
C ASP A 54 7.81 18.62 1.17
N MET A 55 6.74 19.24 1.67
CA MET A 55 6.47 20.68 1.56
C MET A 55 6.32 21.19 0.12
N ASN A 56 6.03 20.31 -0.82
CA ASN A 56 6.08 20.56 -2.26
C ASN A 56 4.73 20.95 -2.89
N GLU A 57 3.77 21.44 -2.10
CA GLU A 57 2.53 22.05 -2.59
C GLU A 57 2.74 23.19 -3.61
N PRO A 58 3.70 24.14 -3.47
CA PRO A 58 4.73 24.34 -2.44
C PRO A 58 4.27 25.17 -1.24
N ALA A 59 4.68 24.75 -0.04
CA ALA A 59 4.37 25.45 1.20
C ALA A 59 5.33 26.62 1.46
N VAL A 60 4.79 27.76 1.95
CA VAL A 60 5.53 28.95 2.38
C VAL A 60 4.94 29.44 3.71
N PHE A 61 5.77 29.64 4.73
CA PHE A 61 5.27 29.85 6.10
C PHE A 61 4.72 31.25 6.36
N LYS A 62 5.44 32.28 5.90
CA LYS A 62 5.13 33.69 6.16
C LYS A 62 4.34 34.34 5.02
N THR A 63 3.30 33.65 4.59
CA THR A 63 2.29 34.14 3.64
C THR A 63 0.90 33.77 4.14
N ASP A 64 -0.11 34.54 3.75
CA ASP A 64 -1.51 34.28 4.13
C ASP A 64 -2.04 33.02 3.43
N SER A 65 -1.68 32.84 2.15
CA SER A 65 -2.09 31.69 1.34
C SER A 65 -1.34 30.39 1.65
N LYS A 66 -0.30 30.45 2.50
CA LYS A 66 0.62 29.33 2.77
C LYS A 66 1.33 28.74 1.56
N THR A 67 1.39 29.51 0.47
CA THR A 67 2.14 29.19 -0.74
C THR A 67 2.80 30.46 -1.31
N MET A 68 3.49 30.35 -2.43
CA MET A 68 4.07 31.52 -3.11
C MET A 68 2.99 32.38 -3.79
N PRO A 69 3.23 33.69 -4.01
CA PRO A 69 2.29 34.56 -4.71
C PRO A 69 1.82 33.98 -6.05
N LEU A 70 0.52 34.02 -6.30
CA LEU A 70 -0.11 33.41 -7.48
C LEU A 70 0.31 34.06 -8.80
N ASP A 71 0.82 35.30 -8.74
CA ASP A 71 1.34 36.08 -9.86
C ASP A 71 2.85 35.88 -10.09
N ASN A 72 3.54 35.09 -9.25
CA ASN A 72 4.89 34.63 -9.55
C ASN A 72 4.93 33.95 -10.92
N ILE A 73 6.05 34.08 -11.63
CA ILE A 73 6.20 33.71 -13.02
C ILE A 73 7.06 32.45 -13.15
N HIS A 74 6.46 31.44 -13.78
CA HIS A 74 7.15 30.26 -14.31
C HIS A 74 7.50 30.50 -15.78
N SER A 75 8.70 30.09 -16.17
CA SER A 75 9.26 30.37 -17.50
C SER A 75 8.63 29.52 -18.60
N GLY A 76 8.07 28.36 -18.24
CA GLY A 76 7.59 27.37 -19.21
C GLY A 76 8.75 26.59 -19.88
N GLY A 77 8.38 25.65 -20.74
CA GLY A 77 9.28 24.76 -21.45
C GLY A 77 8.61 23.43 -21.78
N ASP A 78 9.10 22.72 -22.80
CA ASP A 78 8.61 21.37 -23.16
C ASP A 78 7.10 21.31 -23.37
N GLY A 79 6.60 22.23 -24.20
CA GLY A 79 5.17 22.39 -24.48
C GLY A 79 4.37 23.14 -23.41
N LEU A 80 4.93 23.40 -22.23
CA LEU A 80 4.30 24.25 -21.21
C LEU A 80 4.57 25.74 -21.50
N PRO A 81 3.54 26.60 -21.60
CA PRO A 81 3.75 28.03 -21.88
C PRO A 81 4.37 28.76 -20.68
N LYS A 82 4.98 29.92 -20.89
CA LYS A 82 5.27 30.83 -19.78
C LYS A 82 3.95 31.24 -19.11
N GLY A 83 3.88 31.22 -17.78
CA GLY A 83 2.63 31.45 -17.06
C GLY A 83 2.84 31.78 -15.59
N SER A 84 1.77 32.18 -14.92
CA SER A 84 1.80 32.50 -13.50
C SER A 84 1.77 31.25 -12.62
N HIS A 85 2.11 31.39 -11.34
CA HIS A 85 2.03 30.30 -10.38
C HIS A 85 0.61 29.79 -10.20
N ALA A 86 -0.41 30.64 -10.36
CA ALA A 86 -1.81 30.21 -10.40
C ALA A 86 -2.07 29.08 -11.42
N GLN A 87 -1.41 29.13 -12.58
CA GLN A 87 -1.53 28.10 -13.61
C GLN A 87 -0.81 26.79 -13.22
N TYR A 88 0.26 26.88 -12.44
CA TYR A 88 1.18 25.77 -12.18
C TYR A 88 1.17 25.22 -10.76
N HIS A 89 0.44 25.85 -9.83
CA HIS A 89 0.43 25.52 -8.42
C HIS A 89 0.23 24.02 -8.19
N ASN A 90 -0.88 23.47 -8.69
CA ASN A 90 -1.24 22.07 -8.46
C ASN A 90 -0.34 21.05 -9.19
N VAL A 91 0.50 21.47 -10.14
CA VAL A 91 1.45 20.58 -10.84
C VAL A 91 2.89 20.78 -10.38
N TYR A 92 3.17 21.75 -9.49
CA TYR A 92 4.51 22.01 -8.99
C TYR A 92 5.11 20.77 -8.33
N GLY A 93 4.37 20.17 -7.37
CA GLY A 93 4.77 18.94 -6.69
C GLY A 93 4.94 17.76 -7.65
N MET A 94 4.02 17.59 -8.60
CA MET A 94 4.10 16.53 -9.63
C MET A 94 5.36 16.65 -10.49
N LEU A 95 5.68 17.86 -10.96
CA LEU A 95 6.87 18.10 -11.79
C LEU A 95 8.17 17.93 -10.99
N MET A 96 8.17 18.29 -9.71
CA MET A 96 9.28 18.03 -8.79
C MET A 96 9.54 16.53 -8.65
N VAL A 97 8.50 15.73 -8.38
CA VAL A 97 8.68 14.28 -8.13
C VAL A 97 8.98 13.51 -9.41
N GLN A 98 8.49 13.99 -10.56
CA GLN A 98 8.92 13.50 -11.86
C GLN A 98 10.44 13.67 -12.03
N ALA A 99 10.96 14.88 -11.80
CA ALA A 99 12.38 15.15 -11.90
C ALA A 99 13.21 14.33 -10.88
N THR A 100 12.68 14.17 -9.66
CA THR A 100 13.28 13.31 -8.63
C THR A 100 13.39 11.86 -9.09
N ARG A 101 12.29 11.28 -9.58
CA ARG A 101 12.28 9.89 -10.06
C ARG A 101 13.24 9.67 -11.23
N GLU A 102 13.20 10.57 -12.21
CA GLU A 102 14.08 10.53 -13.37
C GLU A 102 15.56 10.61 -12.95
N GLY A 103 15.89 11.48 -11.99
CA GLY A 103 17.23 11.58 -11.41
C GLY A 103 17.71 10.32 -10.71
N ILE A 104 16.88 9.75 -9.83
CA ILE A 104 17.18 8.49 -9.12
C ILE A 104 17.37 7.35 -10.12
N GLN A 105 16.47 7.23 -11.09
CA GLN A 105 16.55 6.18 -12.12
C GLN A 105 17.79 6.34 -13.00
N ALA A 106 18.21 7.57 -13.31
CA ALA A 106 19.45 7.81 -14.04
C ALA A 106 20.71 7.45 -13.23
N ALA A 107 20.66 7.64 -11.90
CA ALA A 107 21.76 7.29 -11.01
C ALA A 107 21.86 5.77 -10.73
N ASN A 108 20.71 5.09 -10.61
CA ASN A 108 20.61 3.66 -10.34
C ASN A 108 19.68 2.97 -11.37
N PRO A 109 20.12 2.75 -12.62
CA PRO A 109 19.26 2.27 -13.70
C PRO A 109 18.73 0.84 -13.52
N ASP A 110 19.37 0.06 -12.65
CA ASP A 110 19.02 -1.34 -12.41
C ASP A 110 18.02 -1.53 -11.25
N LYS A 111 17.67 -0.46 -10.52
CA LYS A 111 16.73 -0.49 -9.38
C LYS A 111 15.45 0.28 -9.70
N ARG A 112 14.34 -0.13 -9.09
CA ARG A 112 13.04 0.57 -9.17
C ARG A 112 13.08 1.75 -8.18
N PRO A 113 12.90 2.99 -8.64
CA PRO A 113 12.97 4.15 -7.75
C PRO A 113 11.76 4.21 -6.82
N PHE A 114 12.00 4.36 -5.51
CA PHE A 114 10.98 4.73 -4.54
C PHE A 114 11.01 6.23 -4.27
N VAL A 115 9.93 6.92 -4.66
CA VAL A 115 9.70 8.34 -4.38
C VAL A 115 8.39 8.48 -3.63
N LEU A 116 8.41 9.22 -2.52
CA LEU A 116 7.24 9.57 -1.72
C LEU A 116 6.98 11.08 -1.83
N THR A 117 5.73 11.51 -1.98
CA THR A 117 5.37 12.94 -2.11
C THR A 117 4.12 13.33 -1.34
N ARG A 118 4.04 14.59 -0.90
CA ARG A 118 2.84 15.12 -0.20
C ARG A 118 1.85 15.66 -1.20
N ALA A 119 2.36 16.56 -2.05
CA ALA A 119 1.58 17.19 -3.09
C ALA A 119 1.82 16.46 -4.42
N ASN A 120 0.73 16.21 -5.14
CA ASN A 120 0.75 15.56 -6.44
C ASN A 120 -0.43 16.02 -7.30
N PHE A 121 -0.52 15.51 -8.53
CA PHE A 121 -1.62 15.79 -9.46
C PHE A 121 -2.08 14.50 -10.16
N ILE A 122 -3.18 14.56 -10.92
CA ILE A 122 -3.62 13.40 -11.72
C ILE A 122 -2.52 12.98 -12.70
N GLY A 123 -2.19 11.69 -12.71
CA GLY A 123 -1.04 11.14 -13.44
C GLY A 123 0.28 11.12 -12.66
N GLY A 124 0.30 11.69 -11.46
CA GLY A 124 1.46 11.73 -10.57
C GLY A 124 1.86 10.37 -9.97
N HIS A 125 0.93 9.42 -9.89
CA HIS A 125 1.19 8.02 -9.47
C HIS A 125 2.24 7.32 -10.34
N ARG A 126 2.45 7.78 -11.59
CA ARG A 126 3.52 7.30 -12.47
C ARG A 126 4.91 7.56 -11.88
N TYR A 127 5.02 8.56 -11.00
CA TYR A 127 6.28 9.05 -10.49
C TYR A 127 6.50 8.76 -9.00
N ALA A 128 5.45 8.79 -8.18
CA ALA A 128 5.60 8.68 -6.72
C ALA A 128 4.42 7.99 -6.03
N ALA A 129 4.72 7.37 -4.88
CA ALA A 129 3.75 7.07 -3.84
C ALA A 129 3.36 8.37 -3.11
N THR A 130 2.21 8.37 -2.44
CA THR A 130 1.70 9.55 -1.70
C THR A 130 1.37 9.14 -0.27
N TRP A 131 1.73 9.94 0.73
CA TRP A 131 1.15 9.81 2.07
C TRP A 131 0.11 10.89 2.30
N THR A 132 -0.83 10.66 3.22
CA THR A 132 -2.00 11.53 3.41
C THR A 132 -1.72 12.80 4.22
N GLY A 133 -0.46 13.24 4.29
CA GLY A 133 -0.04 14.43 5.02
C GLY A 133 0.08 14.22 6.53
N ASP A 134 0.26 15.34 7.23
CA ASP A 134 0.57 15.43 8.65
C ASP A 134 -0.72 15.26 9.50
N ASN A 135 -1.24 14.04 9.58
CA ASN A 135 -2.45 13.69 10.32
C ASN A 135 -2.30 13.90 11.85
N ILE A 136 -3.42 14.08 12.55
CA ILE A 136 -3.45 14.21 14.00
C ILE A 136 -3.54 12.81 14.63
N SER A 137 -2.92 12.67 15.80
CA SER A 137 -2.96 11.46 16.61
C SER A 137 -4.27 11.39 17.41
N ASP A 138 -5.38 11.19 16.72
CA ASP A 138 -6.72 10.99 17.31
C ASP A 138 -7.58 9.99 16.51
N TRP A 139 -8.68 9.55 17.11
CA TRP A 139 -9.57 8.55 16.52
C TRP A 139 -10.27 9.02 15.24
N ASN A 140 -10.54 10.32 15.10
CA ASN A 140 -11.17 10.86 13.89
C ASN A 140 -10.22 10.71 12.70
N ASN A 141 -8.92 11.02 12.87
CA ASN A 141 -7.98 10.84 11.78
C ASN A 141 -7.61 9.37 11.51
N LEU A 142 -7.83 8.46 12.47
CA LEU A 142 -7.78 7.02 12.19
C LEU A 142 -8.95 6.64 11.26
N GLU A 143 -10.16 7.07 11.58
CA GLU A 143 -11.37 6.85 10.77
C GLU A 143 -11.21 7.45 9.37
N ASP A 144 -10.87 8.73 9.28
CA ASP A 144 -10.66 9.45 8.00
C ASP A 144 -9.59 8.77 7.12
N SER A 145 -8.60 8.09 7.72
CA SER A 145 -7.50 7.48 6.96
C SER A 145 -7.98 6.40 5.99
N VAL A 146 -9.06 5.68 6.34
CA VAL A 146 -9.66 4.65 5.47
C VAL A 146 -10.33 5.33 4.28
N SER A 147 -11.26 6.27 4.53
CA SER A 147 -11.97 7.00 3.48
C SER A 147 -11.01 7.78 2.57
N MET A 148 -9.96 8.39 3.13
CA MET A 148 -8.94 9.10 2.34
C MET A 148 -8.15 8.15 1.43
N ALA A 149 -7.71 7.00 1.95
CA ALA A 149 -6.97 6.01 1.15
C ALA A 149 -7.83 5.41 0.04
N LEU A 150 -9.11 5.13 0.31
CA LEU A 150 -10.09 4.69 -0.70
C LEU A 150 -10.26 5.72 -1.82
N ASN A 151 -10.45 7.00 -1.46
CA ASN A 151 -10.63 8.08 -2.43
C ASN A 151 -9.36 8.32 -3.28
N LEU A 152 -8.17 8.20 -2.69
CA LEU A 152 -6.91 8.26 -3.43
C LEU A 152 -6.77 7.08 -4.40
N GLY A 153 -7.11 5.86 -3.97
CA GLY A 153 -7.16 4.68 -4.83
C GLY A 153 -8.07 4.90 -6.04
N LEU A 154 -9.32 5.33 -5.81
CA LEU A 154 -10.29 5.65 -6.85
C LEU A 154 -9.84 6.81 -7.76
N SER A 155 -8.99 7.71 -7.26
CA SER A 155 -8.39 8.82 -8.01
C SER A 155 -7.10 8.43 -8.74
N GLY A 156 -6.78 7.13 -8.79
CA GLY A 156 -5.63 6.59 -9.53
C GLY A 156 -4.31 6.60 -8.76
N GLN A 157 -4.33 6.71 -7.43
CA GLN A 157 -3.14 6.59 -6.58
C GLN A 157 -3.17 5.25 -5.82
N PRO A 158 -2.60 4.16 -6.36
CA PRO A 158 -2.72 2.83 -5.75
C PRO A 158 -1.83 2.64 -4.51
N PHE A 159 -0.79 3.47 -4.36
CA PHE A 159 0.17 3.38 -3.26
C PHE A 159 0.06 4.62 -2.38
N SER A 160 -0.80 4.52 -1.36
CA SER A 160 -1.01 5.57 -0.36
C SER A 160 -1.40 5.05 1.02
N GLY A 161 -1.20 5.90 2.03
CA GLY A 161 -1.53 5.62 3.42
C GLY A 161 -1.12 6.76 4.36
N PRO A 162 -1.61 6.75 5.61
CA PRO A 162 -1.34 7.76 6.62
C PRO A 162 -0.04 7.50 7.39
N ASP A 163 0.32 8.45 8.26
CA ASP A 163 1.29 8.18 9.31
C ASP A 163 0.61 7.42 10.45
N ILE A 164 1.08 6.19 10.67
CA ILE A 164 0.52 5.29 11.67
C ILE A 164 0.81 5.84 13.07
N GLY A 165 -0.25 6.06 13.84
CA GLY A 165 -0.19 6.67 15.17
C GLY A 165 -0.21 8.22 15.17
N GLY A 166 -0.28 8.84 13.99
CA GLY A 166 -0.42 10.29 13.79
C GLY A 166 0.88 11.09 13.88
N TYR A 167 0.96 12.16 13.09
CA TYR A 167 2.09 13.08 13.08
C TYR A 167 1.96 14.19 14.14
N ILE A 168 0.79 14.82 14.25
CA ILE A 168 0.53 15.92 15.18
C ILE A 168 0.00 15.36 16.51
N LYS A 169 0.48 15.89 17.65
CA LYS A 169 0.18 15.45 19.03
C LYS A 169 0.73 14.05 19.38
N ASN A 170 0.65 13.71 20.67
CA ASN A 170 1.16 12.45 21.21
C ASN A 170 0.23 11.25 20.95
N GLY A 171 -1.09 11.41 21.05
CA GLY A 171 -1.99 10.25 21.13
C GLY A 171 -1.79 9.44 22.42
N ASN A 172 -2.26 8.20 22.45
CA ASN A 172 -2.06 7.25 23.54
C ASN A 172 -1.79 5.83 23.00
N GLU A 173 -1.42 4.89 23.88
CA GLU A 173 -1.05 3.52 23.47
C GLU A 173 -2.21 2.73 22.83
N LYS A 174 -3.46 2.92 23.32
CA LYS A 174 -4.66 2.26 22.78
C LYS A 174 -4.90 2.69 21.33
N LEU A 175 -4.84 3.99 21.07
CA LEU A 175 -4.95 4.53 19.72
C LEU A 175 -3.81 4.01 18.83
N PHE A 176 -2.57 3.99 19.33
CA PHE A 176 -1.42 3.53 18.55
C PHE A 176 -1.56 2.05 18.13
N ALA A 177 -1.96 1.17 19.07
CA ALA A 177 -2.21 -0.24 18.76
C ALA A 177 -3.30 -0.41 17.70
N ARG A 178 -4.44 0.29 17.86
CA ARG A 178 -5.51 0.25 16.84
C ARG A 178 -5.02 0.76 15.49
N TRP A 179 -4.26 1.86 15.48
CA TRP A 179 -3.70 2.40 14.24
C TRP A 179 -2.75 1.41 13.58
N MET A 180 -1.92 0.70 14.35
CA MET A 180 -1.03 -0.30 13.79
C MET A 180 -1.80 -1.45 13.15
N GLY A 181 -2.85 -1.96 13.80
CA GLY A 181 -3.72 -3.01 13.27
C GLY A 181 -4.35 -2.64 11.92
N VAL A 182 -4.90 -1.43 11.80
CA VAL A 182 -5.51 -0.94 10.55
C VAL A 182 -4.44 -0.55 9.52
N GLY A 183 -3.49 0.28 9.93
CA GLY A 183 -2.47 0.88 9.08
C GLY A 183 -1.52 -0.13 8.45
N ALA A 184 -1.24 -1.25 9.13
CA ALA A 184 -0.43 -2.33 8.57
C ALA A 184 -1.09 -3.01 7.36
N LEU A 185 -2.41 -2.90 7.20
CA LEU A 185 -3.14 -3.44 6.06
C LEU A 185 -3.32 -2.44 4.90
N LEU A 186 -3.02 -1.16 5.10
CA LEU A 186 -3.12 -0.15 4.04
C LEU A 186 -1.98 -0.30 3.00
N PRO A 187 -2.17 0.17 1.75
CA PRO A 187 -1.17 -0.02 0.69
C PRO A 187 0.22 0.49 1.09
N PHE A 188 0.29 1.71 1.62
CA PHE A 188 1.48 2.26 2.26
C PHE A 188 1.32 2.27 3.79
N ALA A 189 2.26 1.62 4.48
CA ALA A 189 2.27 1.50 5.93
C ALA A 189 3.58 2.04 6.49
N ARG A 190 3.51 3.10 7.31
CA ARG A 190 4.69 3.74 7.93
C ARG A 190 4.32 4.38 9.27
N GLY A 191 5.05 4.04 10.32
CA GLY A 191 5.02 4.82 11.58
C GLY A 191 5.83 6.10 11.43
N HIS A 192 5.26 7.25 11.81
CA HIS A 192 5.94 8.54 11.77
C HIS A 192 5.35 9.50 12.81
N THR A 193 6.15 10.44 13.31
CA THR A 193 5.74 11.38 14.35
C THR A 193 6.48 12.71 14.20
N GLY A 194 5.81 13.80 14.58
CA GLY A 194 6.38 15.13 14.58
C GLY A 194 7.44 15.35 15.67
N LYS A 195 8.34 16.30 15.40
CA LYS A 195 9.37 16.72 16.37
C LYS A 195 8.74 17.23 17.67
N GLY A 196 9.22 16.73 18.80
CA GLY A 196 8.77 17.16 20.14
C GLY A 196 7.62 16.34 20.71
N ASN A 197 7.05 15.41 19.94
CA ASN A 197 6.13 14.40 20.47
C ASN A 197 6.89 13.34 21.28
N ILE A 198 6.14 12.48 21.97
CA ILE A 198 6.65 11.23 22.51
C ILE A 198 7.19 10.32 21.40
N SER A 199 8.09 9.41 21.79
CA SER A 199 8.46 8.25 20.98
C SER A 199 7.23 7.40 20.62
N LYS A 200 7.16 6.95 19.37
CA LYS A 200 6.02 6.20 18.79
C LYS A 200 6.48 4.93 18.05
N GLU A 201 7.60 4.37 18.48
CA GLU A 201 8.06 3.08 18.04
C GLU A 201 7.24 1.97 18.73
N PRO A 202 6.94 0.84 18.05
CA PRO A 202 6.06 -0.20 18.60
C PRO A 202 6.44 -0.72 20.00
N TRP A 203 7.74 -0.75 20.31
CA TRP A 203 8.32 -1.27 21.57
C TRP A 203 8.42 -0.24 22.69
N VAL A 204 7.96 1.00 22.50
CA VAL A 204 8.05 2.07 23.51
C VAL A 204 6.89 2.03 24.50
N PHE A 205 5.77 1.42 24.09
CA PHE A 205 4.58 1.24 24.93
C PHE A 205 4.71 -0.02 25.81
N SER A 206 3.59 -0.55 26.29
CA SER A 206 3.59 -1.81 27.07
C SER A 206 3.86 -3.05 26.19
N GLU A 207 4.31 -4.15 26.81
CA GLU A 207 4.58 -5.43 26.13
C GLU A 207 3.35 -5.96 25.37
N ASN A 208 2.15 -5.76 25.92
CA ASN A 208 0.90 -6.12 25.25
C ASN A 208 0.70 -5.32 23.94
N ILE A 209 1.07 -4.04 23.92
CA ILE A 209 0.96 -3.17 22.74
C ILE A 209 2.04 -3.54 21.71
N GLU A 210 3.25 -3.84 22.17
CA GLU A 210 4.30 -4.37 21.29
C GLU A 210 3.85 -5.67 20.61
N GLN A 211 3.26 -6.60 21.38
CA GLN A 211 2.75 -7.86 20.85
C GLN A 211 1.60 -7.65 19.86
N SER A 212 0.69 -6.72 20.13
CA SER A 212 -0.38 -6.33 19.19
C SER A 212 0.19 -5.76 17.88
N CYS A 213 1.20 -4.89 17.98
CA CYS A 213 1.90 -4.36 16.80
C CYS A 213 2.64 -5.45 16.03
N ARG A 214 3.22 -6.43 16.72
CA ARG A 214 3.87 -7.60 16.12
C ARG A 214 2.88 -8.40 15.28
N ILE A 215 1.71 -8.74 15.84
CA ILE A 215 0.64 -9.44 15.10
C ILE A 215 0.24 -8.66 13.84
N ALA A 216 0.04 -7.35 13.94
CA ALA A 216 -0.33 -6.51 12.80
C ALA A 216 0.72 -6.53 11.68
N LEU A 217 2.01 -6.44 12.03
CA LEU A 217 3.11 -6.47 11.07
C LEU A 217 3.30 -7.88 10.48
N GLU A 218 3.21 -8.93 11.28
CA GLU A 218 3.30 -10.32 10.81
C GLU A 218 2.15 -10.67 9.85
N ARG A 219 0.93 -10.19 10.11
CA ARG A 219 -0.21 -10.28 9.17
C ARG A 219 0.13 -9.63 7.83
N ARG A 220 0.71 -8.42 7.83
CA ARG A 220 1.14 -7.74 6.60
C ARG A 220 2.17 -8.57 5.83
N TYR A 221 3.17 -9.12 6.52
CA TYR A 221 4.22 -9.92 5.87
C TYR A 221 3.72 -11.29 5.39
N ARG A 222 2.75 -11.91 6.08
CA ARG A 222 2.03 -13.08 5.56
C ARG A 222 1.29 -12.75 4.26
N LEU A 223 0.68 -11.56 4.18
CA LEU A 223 -0.03 -11.07 2.99
C LEU A 223 0.90 -10.53 1.89
N LEU A 224 2.22 -10.46 2.09
CA LEU A 224 3.13 -9.83 1.14
C LEU A 224 2.98 -10.37 -0.29
N PRO A 225 2.86 -11.70 -0.55
CA PRO A 225 2.65 -12.20 -1.92
C PRO A 225 1.34 -11.75 -2.55
N TYR A 226 0.26 -11.68 -1.75
CA TYR A 226 -1.03 -11.17 -2.20
C TYR A 226 -0.96 -9.67 -2.49
N LEU A 227 -0.44 -8.86 -1.55
CA LEU A 227 -0.24 -7.42 -1.75
C LEU A 227 0.65 -7.13 -2.98
N TYR A 228 1.71 -7.90 -3.18
CA TYR A 228 2.59 -7.75 -4.34
C TYR A 228 1.88 -8.09 -5.65
N THR A 229 1.03 -9.12 -5.64
CA THR A 229 0.15 -9.46 -6.77
C THR A 229 -0.85 -8.33 -7.07
N LEU A 230 -1.40 -7.68 -6.04
CA LEU A 230 -2.28 -6.52 -6.21
C LEU A 230 -1.55 -5.29 -6.75
N PHE A 231 -0.29 -5.06 -6.34
CA PHE A 231 0.53 -4.00 -6.92
C PHE A 231 0.88 -4.28 -8.38
N TYR A 232 1.11 -5.54 -8.75
CA TYR A 232 1.21 -5.93 -10.16
C TYR A 232 -0.08 -5.61 -10.92
N GLU A 233 -1.24 -6.02 -10.40
CA GLU A 233 -2.54 -5.71 -11.02
C GLU A 233 -2.73 -4.20 -11.20
N ALA A 234 -2.46 -3.41 -10.15
CA ALA A 234 -2.53 -1.95 -10.18
C ALA A 234 -1.62 -1.35 -11.27
N SER A 235 -0.43 -1.91 -11.48
CA SER A 235 0.52 -1.44 -12.50
C SER A 235 0.07 -1.74 -13.94
N VAL A 236 -0.81 -2.73 -14.14
CA VAL A 236 -1.28 -3.18 -15.46
C VAL A 236 -2.64 -2.58 -15.81
N SER A 237 -3.59 -2.58 -14.86
CA SER A 237 -4.98 -2.19 -15.10
C SER A 237 -5.39 -0.87 -14.44
N GLY A 238 -4.58 -0.34 -13.52
CA GLY A 238 -4.94 0.81 -12.68
C GLY A 238 -5.89 0.47 -11.53
N MET A 239 -6.21 -0.80 -11.32
CA MET A 239 -7.08 -1.23 -10.22
C MET A 239 -6.43 -0.90 -8.85
N PRO A 240 -7.17 -0.31 -7.89
CA PRO A 240 -6.61 -0.03 -6.57
C PRO A 240 -6.23 -1.31 -5.81
N VAL A 241 -5.17 -1.24 -5.00
CA VAL A 241 -4.79 -2.31 -4.07
C VAL A 241 -5.82 -2.42 -2.95
N MET A 242 -6.18 -1.28 -2.35
CA MET A 242 -7.27 -1.13 -1.39
C MET A 242 -8.53 -0.67 -2.13
N ARG A 243 -9.64 -1.41 -2.01
CA ARG A 243 -10.87 -1.17 -2.77
C ARG A 243 -12.06 -0.93 -1.84
N PRO A 244 -13.03 -0.09 -2.24
CA PRO A 244 -14.24 0.10 -1.45
C PRO A 244 -15.13 -1.15 -1.53
N VAL A 245 -15.91 -1.40 -0.49
CA VAL A 245 -16.75 -2.61 -0.38
C VAL A 245 -17.77 -2.71 -1.53
N PHE A 246 -18.25 -1.58 -2.05
CA PHE A 246 -19.18 -1.58 -3.19
C PHE A 246 -18.62 -2.19 -4.48
N PHE A 247 -17.31 -2.46 -4.58
CA PHE A 247 -16.76 -3.19 -5.73
C PHE A 247 -17.21 -4.67 -5.77
N THR A 248 -17.68 -5.22 -4.64
CA THR A 248 -18.24 -6.58 -4.60
C THR A 248 -19.56 -6.68 -5.37
N ASP A 249 -20.41 -5.68 -5.26
CA ASP A 249 -21.64 -5.52 -6.03
C ASP A 249 -21.93 -4.03 -6.27
N PRO A 250 -21.48 -3.46 -7.40
CA PRO A 250 -21.71 -2.05 -7.71
C PRO A 250 -23.18 -1.68 -7.88
N ALA A 251 -24.07 -2.66 -8.06
CA ALA A 251 -25.51 -2.46 -8.20
C ALA A 251 -26.23 -2.37 -6.84
N ASP A 252 -25.63 -2.86 -5.74
CA ASP A 252 -26.22 -2.73 -4.41
C ASP A 252 -26.02 -1.30 -3.86
N PRO A 253 -27.09 -0.50 -3.72
CA PRO A 253 -26.98 0.87 -3.20
C PRO A 253 -26.55 0.92 -1.72
N LYS A 254 -26.74 -0.16 -0.94
CA LYS A 254 -26.38 -0.18 0.49
C LYS A 254 -24.87 -0.10 0.69
N LEU A 255 -24.09 -0.65 -0.22
CA LEU A 255 -22.63 -0.68 -0.12
C LEU A 255 -21.98 0.68 -0.47
N ARG A 256 -22.73 1.61 -1.07
CA ARG A 256 -22.19 2.88 -1.58
C ARG A 256 -21.73 3.84 -0.48
N SER A 257 -22.31 3.72 0.71
CA SER A 257 -21.96 4.52 1.88
C SER A 257 -21.00 3.83 2.83
N GLU A 258 -20.53 2.63 2.51
CA GLU A 258 -19.57 1.90 3.35
C GLU A 258 -18.14 2.39 3.04
N ASP A 259 -17.56 3.11 3.98
CA ASP A 259 -16.19 3.61 3.93
C ASP A 259 -15.37 3.34 5.21
N SER A 260 -15.92 2.56 6.15
CA SER A 260 -15.20 2.09 7.35
C SER A 260 -14.50 0.75 7.08
N ALA A 261 -15.17 -0.18 6.42
CA ALA A 261 -14.57 -1.42 5.93
C ALA A 261 -14.03 -1.26 4.51
N PHE A 262 -13.07 -2.11 4.15
CA PHE A 262 -12.45 -2.07 2.83
C PHE A 262 -11.97 -3.45 2.39
N LEU A 263 -11.75 -3.61 1.10
CA LEU A 263 -11.16 -4.80 0.53
C LEU A 263 -9.67 -4.59 0.28
N LEU A 264 -8.88 -5.65 0.47
CA LEU A 264 -7.61 -5.81 -0.20
C LEU A 264 -7.82 -6.69 -1.42
N GLY A 265 -7.64 -6.12 -2.61
CA GLY A 265 -8.04 -6.77 -3.85
C GLY A 265 -9.54 -7.02 -3.89
N SER A 266 -9.95 -8.17 -4.43
CA SER A 266 -11.35 -8.60 -4.42
C SER A 266 -11.67 -9.63 -3.34
N ASP A 267 -10.66 -10.22 -2.70
CA ASP A 267 -10.82 -11.50 -2.02
C ASP A 267 -10.69 -11.43 -0.50
N LEU A 268 -10.18 -10.33 0.05
CA LEU A 268 -10.03 -10.14 1.49
C LEU A 268 -10.75 -8.89 1.95
N LEU A 269 -11.81 -9.06 2.74
CA LEU A 269 -12.50 -7.98 3.43
C LEU A 269 -11.79 -7.71 4.77
N VAL A 270 -11.48 -6.45 5.01
CA VAL A 270 -10.94 -5.92 6.26
C VAL A 270 -12.04 -5.17 6.97
N VAL A 271 -12.37 -5.62 8.18
CA VAL A 271 -13.40 -5.06 9.04
C VAL A 271 -12.71 -4.46 10.28
N PRO A 272 -12.29 -3.18 10.22
CA PRO A 272 -11.60 -2.54 11.32
C PRO A 272 -12.59 -2.00 12.36
N GLN A 273 -12.11 -1.77 13.58
CA GLN A 273 -12.80 -0.92 14.55
C GLN A 273 -12.12 0.47 14.56
N LEU A 274 -12.77 1.47 14.00
CA LEU A 274 -12.17 2.81 13.82
C LEU A 274 -12.42 3.75 15.00
N LYS A 275 -13.35 3.40 15.90
CA LYS A 275 -13.75 4.19 17.07
C LYS A 275 -13.25 3.56 18.36
N GLU A 276 -13.07 4.41 19.38
CA GLU A 276 -12.44 4.03 20.65
C GLU A 276 -13.24 2.97 21.43
N ASP A 277 -14.55 3.18 21.58
CA ASP A 277 -15.41 2.40 22.48
C ASP A 277 -16.73 1.94 21.84
N SER A 278 -16.87 2.08 20.51
CA SER A 278 -18.04 1.60 19.77
C SER A 278 -17.63 0.68 18.63
N SER A 279 -18.40 -0.38 18.42
CA SER A 279 -18.42 -1.08 17.14
C SER A 279 -19.34 -0.32 16.19
N GLU A 280 -18.82 0.06 15.03
CA GLU A 280 -19.68 0.53 13.95
C GLU A 280 -20.41 -0.67 13.34
N THR A 281 -21.64 -0.45 12.88
CA THR A 281 -22.33 -1.46 12.09
C THR A 281 -21.81 -1.38 10.66
N ILE A 282 -20.92 -2.30 10.32
CA ILE A 282 -20.36 -2.44 8.98
C ILE A 282 -21.41 -3.05 8.05
N ILE A 283 -21.56 -2.48 6.86
CA ILE A 283 -22.41 -3.00 5.80
C ILE A 283 -21.61 -4.04 5.03
N GLU A 284 -21.73 -5.30 5.44
CA GLU A 284 -21.03 -6.40 4.80
C GLU A 284 -21.60 -6.74 3.40
N PRO A 285 -20.74 -7.13 2.46
CA PRO A 285 -21.16 -7.62 1.16
C PRO A 285 -21.93 -8.94 1.27
N SER A 286 -22.84 -9.19 0.33
CA SER A 286 -23.56 -10.46 0.24
C SER A 286 -22.64 -11.61 -0.18
N GLY A 287 -23.09 -12.85 0.06
CA GLY A 287 -22.39 -14.08 -0.31
C GLY A 287 -21.54 -14.65 0.81
N ILE A 288 -20.66 -15.60 0.46
CA ILE A 288 -19.80 -16.28 1.44
C ILE A 288 -18.62 -15.39 1.77
N TRP A 289 -18.51 -14.99 3.04
CA TRP A 289 -17.35 -14.33 3.63
C TRP A 289 -17.02 -15.02 4.94
N ARG A 290 -15.80 -15.58 5.06
CA ARG A 290 -15.41 -16.38 6.22
C ARG A 290 -14.26 -15.73 6.95
N THR A 291 -14.38 -15.61 8.27
CA THR A 291 -13.32 -15.07 9.12
C THR A 291 -12.07 -15.95 9.04
N VAL A 292 -10.91 -15.31 8.92
CA VAL A 292 -9.60 -15.98 8.82
C VAL A 292 -8.61 -15.38 9.79
N SER A 293 -7.73 -16.24 10.30
CA SER A 293 -6.57 -15.89 11.10
C SER A 293 -5.32 -16.12 10.25
N LEU A 294 -4.42 -15.14 10.19
CA LEU A 294 -3.25 -15.24 9.31
C LEU A 294 -2.02 -15.74 10.05
N VAL A 295 -1.86 -15.42 11.32
CA VAL A 295 -0.72 -15.79 12.16
C VAL A 295 -1.11 -16.65 13.36
N GLY A 296 -2.35 -17.15 13.40
CA GLY A 296 -2.87 -17.96 14.50
C GLY A 296 -3.41 -17.11 15.65
N GLU A 297 -3.61 -15.82 15.43
CA GLU A 297 -4.25 -14.92 16.36
C GLU A 297 -5.73 -15.26 16.57
N ASP A 298 -6.20 -15.10 17.81
CA ASP A 298 -7.61 -15.08 18.16
C ASP A 298 -8.11 -13.61 18.17
N PRO A 299 -9.05 -13.23 17.29
CA PRO A 299 -9.64 -11.89 17.29
C PRO A 299 -10.28 -11.48 18.63
N ALA A 300 -10.65 -12.44 19.48
CA ALA A 300 -11.19 -12.16 20.81
C ALA A 300 -10.11 -11.72 21.82
N GLU A 301 -8.84 -12.07 21.59
CA GLU A 301 -7.73 -11.76 22.49
C GLU A 301 -7.07 -10.40 22.20
N ASP A 302 -7.13 -9.91 20.96
CA ASP A 302 -6.60 -8.61 20.57
C ASP A 302 -7.59 -7.79 19.72
N ILE A 303 -8.39 -6.97 20.40
CA ILE A 303 -9.38 -6.06 19.79
C ILE A 303 -8.75 -4.93 18.93
N ASN A 304 -7.42 -4.83 18.86
CA ASN A 304 -6.75 -3.85 18.01
C ASN A 304 -6.61 -4.35 16.56
N GLN A 305 -6.69 -5.66 16.37
CA GLN A 305 -6.65 -6.30 15.08
C GLN A 305 -7.97 -6.14 14.33
N PRO A 306 -7.95 -5.68 13.06
CA PRO A 306 -9.11 -5.80 12.20
C PRO A 306 -9.50 -7.27 12.02
N GLU A 307 -10.80 -7.53 11.95
CA GLU A 307 -11.29 -8.84 11.50
C GLU A 307 -11.04 -8.95 9.99
N LEU A 308 -10.58 -10.13 9.57
CA LEU A 308 -10.27 -10.43 8.17
C LEU A 308 -11.22 -11.51 7.69
N LYS A 309 -11.88 -11.28 6.55
CA LYS A 309 -12.80 -12.26 5.94
C LYS A 309 -12.40 -12.58 4.51
N ILE A 310 -12.21 -13.86 4.20
CA ILE A 310 -11.96 -14.35 2.84
C ILE A 310 -13.27 -14.55 2.08
N ARG A 311 -13.30 -14.12 0.82
CA ARG A 311 -14.43 -14.30 -0.10
C ARG A 311 -14.58 -15.76 -0.54
N GLY A 312 -15.80 -16.29 -0.59
CA GLY A 312 -16.08 -17.56 -1.26
C GLY A 312 -15.78 -17.47 -2.75
N GLY A 313 -15.11 -18.48 -3.29
CA GLY A 313 -14.62 -18.50 -4.66
C GLY A 313 -13.18 -17.99 -4.82
N SER A 314 -12.44 -17.79 -3.74
CA SER A 314 -11.11 -17.20 -3.79
C SER A 314 -9.98 -18.09 -3.25
N ILE A 315 -8.79 -17.86 -3.79
CA ILE A 315 -7.52 -18.40 -3.30
C ILE A 315 -6.56 -17.23 -3.06
N ILE A 316 -6.16 -17.02 -1.80
CA ILE A 316 -5.20 -15.98 -1.42
C ILE A 316 -3.82 -16.61 -1.17
N PRO A 317 -2.76 -16.24 -1.92
CA PRO A 317 -1.41 -16.69 -1.65
C PRO A 317 -0.80 -15.93 -0.47
N LEU A 318 -0.29 -16.68 0.51
CA LEU A 318 0.39 -16.17 1.70
C LEU A 318 1.82 -16.68 1.76
N GLY A 319 2.72 -15.83 2.24
CA GLY A 319 4.08 -16.22 2.57
C GLY A 319 4.16 -16.78 3.98
N ARG A 320 5.37 -17.07 4.46
CA ARG A 320 5.65 -17.18 5.90
C ARG A 320 5.95 -15.80 6.50
N VAL A 321 5.93 -15.72 7.83
CA VAL A 321 6.45 -14.55 8.55
C VAL A 321 7.95 -14.40 8.26
N ILE A 322 8.35 -13.20 7.87
CA ILE A 322 9.73 -12.80 7.56
C ILE A 322 10.02 -11.44 8.22
N GLN A 323 11.28 -11.14 8.50
CA GLN A 323 11.63 -9.87 9.16
C GLN A 323 11.74 -8.70 8.18
N ASN A 324 12.07 -8.98 6.92
CA ASN A 324 12.17 -8.00 5.85
C ASN A 324 12.08 -8.70 4.48
N THR A 325 11.89 -7.92 3.42
CA THR A 325 11.63 -8.41 2.05
C THR A 325 12.82 -9.07 1.36
N THR A 326 14.01 -9.15 2.00
CA THR A 326 15.17 -9.89 1.47
C THR A 326 15.17 -11.37 1.86
N GLU A 327 14.29 -11.76 2.78
CA GLU A 327 14.11 -13.17 3.18
C GLU A 327 13.14 -13.89 2.22
N GLU A 328 13.36 -15.20 2.08
CA GLU A 328 12.49 -16.08 1.29
C GLU A 328 11.10 -16.19 1.94
N SER A 329 10.13 -15.43 1.41
CA SER A 329 8.74 -15.41 1.91
C SER A 329 7.92 -16.62 1.46
N LEU A 330 8.20 -17.15 0.25
CA LEU A 330 7.37 -18.17 -0.43
C LEU A 330 7.87 -19.60 -0.22
N GLN A 331 8.63 -19.84 0.85
CA GLN A 331 9.08 -21.18 1.26
C GLN A 331 8.80 -21.42 2.75
N PRO A 332 7.64 -22.02 3.10
CA PRO A 332 6.60 -22.52 2.18
C PRO A 332 5.69 -21.41 1.61
N LEU A 333 5.05 -21.68 0.46
CA LEU A 333 3.88 -20.93 -0.01
C LEU A 333 2.64 -21.52 0.67
N THR A 334 1.74 -20.67 1.17
CA THR A 334 0.42 -21.09 1.65
C THR A 334 -0.66 -20.59 0.71
N LEU A 335 -1.58 -21.46 0.27
CA LEU A 335 -2.78 -21.11 -0.47
C LEU A 335 -3.98 -21.20 0.47
N LEU A 336 -4.53 -20.03 0.83
CA LEU A 336 -5.74 -19.91 1.64
C LEU A 336 -6.95 -20.01 0.70
N VAL A 337 -7.73 -21.09 0.81
CA VAL A 337 -8.80 -21.44 -0.14
C VAL A 337 -10.16 -21.35 0.53
N CYS A 338 -11.08 -20.59 -0.06
CA CYS A 338 -12.48 -20.55 0.35
C CYS A 338 -13.37 -20.82 -0.86
N LEU A 339 -14.05 -21.97 -0.89
CA LEU A 339 -14.92 -22.35 -2.01
C LEU A 339 -16.22 -21.53 -2.00
N ASP A 340 -16.72 -21.22 -3.20
CA ASP A 340 -18.05 -20.63 -3.39
C ASP A 340 -19.18 -21.67 -3.25
N GLU A 341 -20.41 -21.24 -3.51
CA GLU A 341 -21.60 -22.10 -3.49
C GLU A 341 -21.56 -23.23 -4.53
N ASN A 342 -20.77 -23.08 -5.59
CA ASN A 342 -20.57 -24.09 -6.63
C ASN A 342 -19.39 -25.04 -6.32
N GLY A 343 -18.72 -24.84 -5.18
CA GLY A 343 -17.55 -25.61 -4.79
C GLY A 343 -16.30 -25.27 -5.59
N LEU A 344 -16.19 -24.05 -6.13
CA LEU A 344 -15.07 -23.57 -6.93
C LEU A 344 -14.33 -22.45 -6.19
N ALA A 345 -13.04 -22.25 -6.51
CA ALA A 345 -12.30 -21.05 -6.17
C ALA A 345 -11.14 -20.81 -7.13
N GLU A 346 -10.76 -19.55 -7.32
CA GLU A 346 -9.60 -19.17 -8.13
C GLU A 346 -8.75 -18.10 -7.42
N GLY A 347 -7.47 -18.05 -7.76
CA GLY A 347 -6.58 -17.00 -7.28
C GLY A 347 -5.34 -16.87 -8.13
N THR A 348 -4.64 -15.75 -7.97
CA THR A 348 -3.46 -15.43 -8.75
C THR A 348 -2.29 -15.11 -7.82
N LEU A 349 -1.10 -15.54 -8.22
CA LEU A 349 0.18 -15.16 -7.60
C LEU A 349 1.10 -14.61 -8.69
N TYR A 350 1.57 -13.38 -8.51
CA TYR A 350 2.63 -12.79 -9.31
C TYR A 350 3.96 -12.84 -8.55
N GLU A 351 5.01 -13.29 -9.23
CA GLU A 351 6.38 -13.37 -8.73
C GLU A 351 7.34 -12.78 -9.76
N ASP A 352 8.35 -12.04 -9.29
CA ASP A 352 9.52 -11.65 -10.08
C ASP A 352 10.73 -11.54 -9.14
N ALA A 353 11.82 -10.93 -9.59
CA ALA A 353 13.02 -10.75 -8.76
C ALA A 353 12.84 -9.79 -7.56
N GLY A 354 11.68 -9.13 -7.39
CA GLY A 354 11.40 -8.13 -6.36
C GLY A 354 12.01 -6.75 -6.65
N GLU A 355 13.15 -6.71 -7.34
CA GLU A 355 13.87 -5.50 -7.73
C GLU A 355 14.26 -5.53 -9.21
N GLY A 356 14.42 -4.35 -9.80
CA GLY A 356 14.86 -4.18 -11.19
C GLY A 356 13.81 -4.49 -12.25
N TYR A 357 14.23 -4.52 -13.52
CA TYR A 357 13.31 -4.44 -14.67
C TYR A 357 13.13 -5.73 -15.47
N GLY A 358 13.54 -6.89 -14.93
CA GLY A 358 13.43 -8.19 -15.61
C GLY A 358 12.02 -8.52 -16.09
N TYR A 359 11.00 -8.10 -15.33
CA TYR A 359 9.59 -8.29 -15.68
C TYR A 359 9.20 -7.73 -17.06
N ARG A 360 9.92 -6.71 -17.58
CA ARG A 360 9.69 -6.14 -18.92
C ARG A 360 10.14 -7.07 -20.05
N ASN A 361 11.00 -8.04 -19.74
CA ASN A 361 11.52 -9.05 -20.67
C ASN A 361 10.96 -10.43 -20.30
N ASP A 362 9.71 -10.47 -19.84
CA ASP A 362 9.00 -11.66 -19.39
C ASP A 362 9.67 -12.42 -18.23
N GLN A 363 10.65 -11.86 -17.51
CA GLN A 363 11.27 -12.50 -16.34
C GLN A 363 10.41 -12.30 -15.08
N TYR A 364 9.20 -12.85 -15.14
CA TYR A 364 8.24 -12.98 -14.04
C TYR A 364 7.55 -14.35 -14.13
N LEU A 365 6.79 -14.71 -13.10
CA LEU A 365 5.92 -15.87 -13.06
C LEU A 365 4.55 -15.44 -12.56
N LEU A 366 3.55 -15.47 -13.44
CA LEU A 366 2.15 -15.24 -13.08
C LEU A 366 1.42 -16.58 -13.05
N THR A 367 1.11 -17.09 -11.87
CA THR A 367 0.43 -18.39 -11.69
C THR A 367 -1.04 -18.17 -11.33
N LYS A 368 -1.94 -18.79 -12.09
CA LYS A 368 -3.36 -18.91 -11.71
C LYS A 368 -3.61 -20.27 -11.08
N TYR A 369 -4.16 -20.27 -9.88
CA TYR A 369 -4.60 -21.47 -9.17
C TYR A 369 -6.11 -21.62 -9.29
N ALA A 370 -6.57 -22.86 -9.31
CA ALA A 370 -7.97 -23.21 -9.20
C ALA A 370 -8.15 -24.28 -8.11
N ALA A 371 -9.26 -24.21 -7.40
CA ALA A 371 -9.72 -25.22 -6.49
C ALA A 371 -11.13 -25.66 -6.89
N ARG A 372 -11.40 -26.96 -6.83
CA ARG A 372 -12.73 -27.51 -7.10
C ARG A 372 -13.08 -28.65 -6.16
N ARG A 373 -14.35 -28.71 -5.78
CA ARG A 373 -14.95 -29.82 -5.05
C ARG A 373 -15.20 -31.00 -6.01
N ASP A 374 -14.80 -32.19 -5.59
CA ASP A 374 -15.00 -33.46 -6.28
C ASP A 374 -15.40 -34.55 -5.27
N GLY A 375 -16.71 -34.64 -5.02
CA GLY A 375 -17.26 -35.43 -3.92
C GLY A 375 -16.82 -34.86 -2.56
N GLU A 376 -16.20 -35.70 -1.73
CA GLU A 376 -15.66 -35.34 -0.41
C GLU A 376 -14.22 -34.80 -0.46
N ARG A 377 -13.73 -34.51 -1.67
CA ARG A 377 -12.38 -34.02 -1.92
C ARG A 377 -12.42 -32.62 -2.45
N VAL A 378 -11.40 -31.84 -2.11
CA VAL A 378 -11.10 -30.57 -2.78
C VAL A 378 -9.76 -30.74 -3.48
N ILE A 379 -9.71 -30.43 -4.76
CA ILE A 379 -8.52 -30.54 -5.60
C ILE A 379 -8.06 -29.12 -5.89
N VAL A 380 -6.80 -28.82 -5.57
CA VAL A 380 -6.13 -27.55 -5.90
C VAL A 380 -5.04 -27.81 -6.92
N GLU A 381 -5.02 -27.02 -7.98
CA GLU A 381 -4.08 -27.16 -9.09
C GLU A 381 -3.75 -25.82 -9.75
N ILE A 382 -2.67 -25.82 -10.53
CA ILE A 382 -2.32 -24.69 -11.40
C ILE A 382 -3.20 -24.77 -12.64
N LEU A 383 -4.03 -23.74 -12.84
CA LEU A 383 -4.88 -23.60 -14.03
C LEU A 383 -4.08 -23.10 -15.24
N SER A 384 -3.19 -22.12 -15.03
CA SER A 384 -2.32 -21.59 -16.07
C SER A 384 -1.12 -20.85 -15.48
N GLN A 385 -0.08 -20.63 -16.29
CA GLN A 385 1.06 -19.78 -15.95
C GLN A 385 1.48 -18.90 -17.12
N GLN A 386 2.06 -17.74 -16.82
CA GLN A 386 2.67 -16.83 -17.79
C GLN A 386 4.03 -16.34 -17.29
N GLY A 387 4.86 -15.85 -18.22
CA GLY A 387 6.23 -15.42 -17.95
C GLY A 387 7.26 -16.54 -18.08
N GLN A 388 8.54 -16.18 -17.95
CA GLN A 388 9.72 -17.00 -18.20
C GLN A 388 10.58 -17.20 -16.95
N MET A 389 10.22 -16.60 -15.82
CA MET A 389 10.90 -16.88 -14.55
C MET A 389 10.77 -18.37 -14.22
N PRO A 390 11.88 -19.08 -13.92
CA PRO A 390 11.81 -20.47 -13.52
C PRO A 390 10.96 -20.65 -12.25
N ARG A 391 10.03 -21.59 -12.27
CA ARG A 391 9.23 -21.92 -11.09
C ARG A 391 10.13 -22.44 -9.96
N PRO A 392 10.08 -21.85 -8.76
CA PRO A 392 10.87 -22.32 -7.63
C PRO A 392 10.36 -23.70 -7.17
N LYS A 393 11.29 -24.56 -6.73
CA LYS A 393 10.93 -25.77 -6.00
C LYS A 393 10.59 -25.38 -4.57
N ARG A 394 9.33 -25.52 -4.18
CA ARG A 394 8.85 -25.18 -2.85
C ARG A 394 7.80 -26.18 -2.36
N GLN A 395 7.64 -26.22 -1.05
CA GLN A 395 6.49 -26.83 -0.43
C GLN A 395 5.31 -25.86 -0.51
N THR A 396 4.14 -26.38 -0.88
CA THR A 396 2.90 -25.61 -0.92
C THR A 396 1.94 -26.18 0.12
N ILE A 397 1.55 -25.35 1.09
CA ILE A 397 0.52 -25.64 2.09
C ILE A 397 -0.81 -25.15 1.51
N VAL A 398 -1.86 -25.94 1.66
CA VAL A 398 -3.22 -25.51 1.32
C VAL A 398 -4.06 -25.52 2.59
N GLU A 399 -4.65 -24.37 2.89
CA GLU A 399 -5.56 -24.15 4.02
C GLU A 399 -6.98 -23.94 3.47
N LEU A 400 -7.81 -24.98 3.54
CA LEU A 400 -9.22 -24.89 3.14
C LEU A 400 -10.05 -24.34 4.30
N ILE A 401 -10.59 -23.14 4.10
CA ILE A 401 -11.45 -22.45 5.06
C ILE A 401 -12.89 -22.93 4.85
N THR A 402 -13.40 -23.67 5.84
CA THR A 402 -14.79 -24.15 5.88
C THR A 402 -15.64 -23.27 6.81
N ALA A 403 -16.94 -23.56 6.94
CA ALA A 403 -17.80 -22.82 7.86
C ALA A 403 -17.40 -23.02 9.33
N ASP A 404 -16.83 -24.20 9.66
CA ASP A 404 -16.62 -24.62 11.05
C ASP A 404 -15.14 -24.90 11.39
N ASP A 405 -14.26 -25.03 10.39
CA ASP A 405 -12.89 -25.51 10.59
C ASP A 405 -11.93 -25.07 9.46
N VAL A 406 -10.62 -25.20 9.71
CA VAL A 406 -9.55 -25.01 8.73
C VAL A 406 -8.88 -26.36 8.46
N ILE A 407 -9.05 -26.88 7.26
CA ILE A 407 -8.45 -28.17 6.86
C ILE A 407 -7.14 -27.92 6.13
N ARG A 408 -6.05 -28.45 6.68
CA ARG A 408 -4.70 -28.25 6.13
C ARG A 408 -4.19 -29.50 5.41
N THR A 409 -3.54 -29.29 4.28
CA THR A 409 -2.70 -30.29 3.62
C THR A 409 -1.46 -29.62 3.04
N GLN A 410 -0.50 -30.42 2.57
CA GLN A 410 0.70 -29.92 1.91
C GLN A 410 1.05 -30.78 0.70
N GLY A 411 1.70 -30.18 -0.27
CA GLY A 411 2.10 -30.85 -1.49
C GLY A 411 3.09 -30.04 -2.33
N ASP A 412 3.22 -30.47 -3.57
CA ASP A 412 3.99 -29.82 -4.62
C ASP A 412 2.98 -29.19 -5.59
N GLU A 413 3.01 -27.86 -5.73
CA GLU A 413 2.08 -27.11 -6.58
C GLU A 413 2.11 -27.52 -8.06
N THR A 414 3.19 -28.20 -8.51
CA THR A 414 3.28 -28.72 -9.89
C THR A 414 2.41 -29.97 -10.11
N LYS A 415 1.80 -30.49 -9.04
CA LYS A 415 0.86 -31.61 -9.05
C LYS A 415 -0.46 -31.17 -8.42
N GLN A 416 -1.51 -31.95 -8.65
CA GLN A 416 -2.77 -31.78 -7.92
C GLN A 416 -2.56 -32.02 -6.43
N ILE A 417 -2.92 -31.04 -5.62
CA ILE A 417 -2.97 -31.15 -4.16
C ILE A 417 -4.39 -31.50 -3.77
N VAL A 418 -4.57 -32.66 -3.14
CA VAL A 418 -5.90 -33.18 -2.79
C VAL A 418 -6.12 -33.10 -1.29
N ILE A 419 -7.20 -32.42 -0.90
CA ILE A 419 -7.69 -32.30 0.47
C ILE A 419 -8.84 -33.30 0.63
N LYS A 420 -8.84 -34.07 1.71
CA LYS A 420 -9.94 -34.96 2.08
C LYS A 420 -10.65 -34.36 3.30
N GLU A 421 -11.90 -33.96 3.16
CA GLU A 421 -12.63 -33.29 4.26
C GLU A 421 -12.89 -34.23 5.46
N ASN A 422 -12.79 -35.56 5.27
CA ASN A 422 -13.06 -36.57 6.28
C ASN A 422 -11.88 -36.97 7.19
N LEU A 423 -10.69 -36.37 7.05
CA LEU A 423 -9.56 -36.61 7.95
C LEU A 423 -9.40 -35.44 8.92
N LYS A 424 -10.15 -35.47 10.02
CA LYS A 424 -9.96 -34.59 11.18
C LYS A 424 -8.57 -34.83 11.77
N ILE A 425 -7.58 -34.10 11.30
CA ILE A 425 -6.29 -34.01 11.99
C ILE A 425 -6.42 -32.84 12.97
N LYS A 426 -6.89 -33.13 14.19
CA LYS A 426 -6.71 -32.21 15.32
C LYS A 426 -5.22 -32.19 15.66
N ILE A 427 -4.53 -31.11 15.32
CA ILE A 427 -3.21 -30.80 15.90
C ILE A 427 -3.42 -29.66 16.87
N ALA A 428 -2.95 -29.86 18.10
CA ALA A 428 -2.93 -28.84 19.13
C ALA A 428 -2.12 -27.62 18.66
N MET A 429 -2.66 -26.43 18.91
CA MET A 429 -1.98 -25.15 18.71
C MET A 429 -0.66 -25.08 19.45
#